data_AF-A0A6A4XZW6-F1
#
_entry.id   AF-A0A6A4XZW6-F1
#
_cell.length_a   1.000
_cell.length_b   1.000
_cell.length_c   1.000
_cell.angle_alpha   90.00
_cell.angle_beta   90.00
_cell.angle_gamma   90.00
#
_symmetry.space_group_name_H-M   'P 1'
#
loop_
_entity.id
_entity.type
_entity.pdbx_description
1 polymer ?
#
loop_
_entity_poly.entity_id
_entity_poly.type
_entity_poly.pdbx_seq_one_letter_code
_entity_poly.pdbx_strand_id
1 'polypeptide(L)'
;MKTSTSLLVLAATLAYVQAHGRMMVPPHRGILYTIPGFDFMPPDYDDDGLSAGGIAATADGKHGVCGDPYAGVRDHETGGKYGLFPTLGAKAIGACYAPGQLVDIAVQLTANHKGYFTFGLCKLIGKGDKETEECFHALAQPNGEPKWAVPKGNQLFQMQYQLPAGVSCDGDSHCVLRWHYTGWNNPGVDEWGQEHFWNCADIYISNTCNGLTPPPVPTNLTPSPASDDSDDNSPPYTMPPSTKPSYTPT
;
A
#
# COMPACT_ATOMS: atom_id res chain seq x y z
N MET A 1 -38.90 32.00 42.69
CA MET A 1 -38.57 31.55 41.32
C MET A 1 -37.20 30.90 41.36
N LYS A 2 -37.09 29.58 41.13
CA LYS A 2 -35.81 28.86 41.09
C LYS A 2 -35.46 28.65 39.62
N THR A 3 -34.44 29.34 39.12
CA THR A 3 -33.92 29.15 37.77
C THR A 3 -32.93 27.98 37.80
N SER A 4 -33.32 26.83 37.27
CA SER A 4 -32.40 25.73 36.97
C SER A 4 -31.65 26.06 35.69
N THR A 5 -30.34 26.23 35.79
CA THR A 5 -29.44 26.32 34.63
C THR A 5 -29.07 24.91 34.21
N SER A 6 -29.73 24.36 33.18
CA SER A 6 -29.30 23.11 32.55
C SER A 6 -28.08 23.39 31.69
N LEU A 7 -26.91 22.90 32.10
CA LEU A 7 -25.70 22.86 31.28
C LEU A 7 -25.86 21.74 30.24
N LEU A 8 -26.08 22.08 28.96
CA LEU A 8 -25.92 21.13 27.87
C LEU A 8 -24.41 20.90 27.67
N VAL A 9 -23.92 19.73 28.08
CA VAL A 9 -22.58 19.27 27.70
C VAL A 9 -22.68 18.71 26.29
N LEU A 10 -22.22 19.47 25.30
CA LEU A 10 -22.07 19.01 23.93
C LEU A 10 -20.82 18.10 23.89
N ALA A 11 -21.02 16.79 23.91
CA ALA A 11 -19.93 15.84 23.71
C ALA A 11 -19.47 15.94 22.25
N ALA A 12 -18.34 16.60 22.01
CA ALA A 12 -17.67 16.59 20.72
C ALA A 12 -17.10 15.18 20.49
N THR A 13 -17.80 14.38 19.70
CA THR A 13 -17.24 13.14 19.17
C THR A 13 -16.18 13.52 18.15
N LEU A 14 -14.89 13.35 18.49
CA LEU A 14 -13.81 13.37 17.51
C LEU A 14 -14.04 12.16 16.59
N ALA A 15 -14.62 12.40 15.42
CA ALA A 15 -14.66 11.40 14.36
C ALA A 15 -13.23 11.26 13.84
N TYR A 16 -12.57 10.15 14.20
CA TYR A 16 -11.38 9.73 13.49
C TYR A 16 -11.84 9.28 12.10
N VAL A 17 -11.64 10.14 11.11
CA VAL A 17 -11.68 9.72 9.71
C VAL A 17 -10.40 8.91 9.52
N GLN A 18 -10.52 7.69 8.99
CA GLN A 18 -9.38 6.83 8.66
C GLN A 18 -9.10 6.96 7.17
N ALA A 19 -7.83 7.06 6.79
CA ALA A 19 -7.42 7.03 5.40
C ALA A 19 -7.81 5.67 4.81
N HIS A 20 -7.97 5.63 3.50
CA HIS A 20 -8.26 4.39 2.80
C HIS A 20 -7.63 4.47 1.42
N GLY A 21 -7.06 3.35 1.00
CA GLY A 21 -6.48 3.22 -0.32
C GLY A 21 -5.95 1.84 -0.62
N ARG A 22 -5.74 1.60 -1.91
CA ARG A 22 -5.36 0.31 -2.47
C ARG A 22 -4.45 0.44 -3.68
N MET A 23 -3.51 -0.47 -3.81
CA MET A 23 -2.63 -0.57 -4.97
C MET A 23 -3.32 -1.35 -6.10
N MET A 24 -3.75 -0.60 -7.12
CA MET A 24 -4.49 -1.10 -8.27
C MET A 24 -3.60 -1.77 -9.33
N VAL A 25 -2.38 -1.23 -9.52
CA VAL A 25 -1.41 -1.75 -10.49
C VAL A 25 -0.02 -1.77 -9.85
N PRO A 26 0.69 -2.91 -9.85
CA PRO A 26 0.10 -4.25 -10.01
C PRO A 26 -0.99 -4.49 -8.95
N PRO A 27 -2.02 -5.29 -9.25
CA PRO A 27 -3.11 -5.47 -8.30
C PRO A 27 -2.64 -6.18 -7.04
N HIS A 28 -2.90 -5.59 -5.87
CA HIS A 28 -2.59 -6.24 -4.60
C HIS A 28 -3.51 -7.44 -4.32
N ARG A 29 -3.08 -8.30 -3.41
CA ARG A 29 -3.75 -9.57 -3.07
C ARG A 29 -5.25 -9.42 -2.79
N GLY A 30 -5.65 -8.35 -2.10
CA GLY A 30 -7.04 -8.07 -1.73
C GLY A 30 -7.95 -7.72 -2.91
N ILE A 31 -7.43 -7.10 -3.97
CA ILE A 31 -8.25 -6.72 -5.14
C ILE A 31 -8.20 -7.72 -6.30
N LEU A 32 -7.37 -8.76 -6.22
CA LEU A 32 -7.18 -9.68 -7.34
C LEU A 32 -8.50 -10.26 -7.85
N TYR A 33 -9.47 -10.55 -6.97
CA TYR A 33 -10.78 -11.08 -7.36
C TYR A 33 -11.60 -10.15 -8.28
N THR A 34 -11.28 -8.86 -8.34
CA THR A 34 -11.94 -7.88 -9.21
C THR A 34 -11.34 -7.85 -10.63
N ILE A 35 -10.21 -8.52 -10.83
CA ILE A 35 -9.48 -8.52 -12.10
C ILE A 35 -10.07 -9.59 -13.03
N PRO A 36 -10.42 -9.27 -14.29
CA PRO A 36 -10.94 -10.27 -15.23
C PRO A 36 -10.03 -11.50 -15.34
N GLY A 37 -10.59 -12.68 -15.13
CA GLY A 37 -9.85 -13.94 -15.15
C GLY A 37 -9.28 -14.38 -13.79
N PHE A 38 -9.46 -13.57 -12.74
CA PHE A 38 -9.12 -13.88 -11.35
C PHE A 38 -10.35 -14.09 -10.46
N ASP A 39 -11.54 -14.28 -11.04
CA ASP A 39 -12.81 -14.43 -10.31
C ASP A 39 -12.84 -15.61 -9.31
N PHE A 40 -11.86 -16.51 -9.39
CA PHE A 40 -11.66 -17.62 -8.43
C PHE A 40 -10.95 -17.19 -7.13
N MET A 41 -10.37 -15.99 -7.10
CA MET A 41 -9.73 -15.43 -5.91
C MET A 41 -10.80 -15.05 -4.88
N PRO A 42 -10.54 -15.21 -3.59
CA PRO A 42 -11.53 -14.88 -2.56
C PRO A 42 -11.78 -13.35 -2.54
N PRO A 43 -13.05 -12.92 -2.44
CA PRO A 43 -13.36 -11.50 -2.35
C PRO A 43 -12.87 -10.92 -1.02
N ASP A 44 -12.24 -9.75 -1.13
CA ASP A 44 -11.95 -8.87 0.00
C ASP A 44 -12.74 -7.58 -0.19
N TYR A 45 -13.65 -7.27 0.72
CA TYR A 45 -14.51 -6.09 0.62
C TYR A 45 -13.98 -4.89 1.41
N ASP A 46 -12.89 -5.09 2.15
CA ASP A 46 -12.16 -4.08 2.93
C ASP A 46 -10.75 -3.88 2.37
N ASP A 47 -10.61 -4.08 1.05
CA ASP A 47 -9.32 -4.15 0.38
C ASP A 47 -8.58 -2.79 0.34
N ASP A 48 -9.28 -1.68 0.60
CA ASP A 48 -8.70 -0.34 0.80
C ASP A 48 -8.46 0.04 2.27
N GLY A 49 -8.73 -0.87 3.23
CA GLY A 49 -8.69 -0.64 4.67
C GLY A 49 -7.48 -1.22 5.41
N LEU A 50 -6.44 -1.69 4.70
CA LEU A 50 -5.30 -2.45 5.25
C LEU A 50 -4.31 -1.59 6.07
N SER A 51 -4.77 -1.15 7.25
CA SER A 51 -4.13 -0.18 8.14
C SER A 51 -3.25 -0.77 9.25
N ALA A 52 -2.93 -2.07 9.17
CA ALA A 52 -2.27 -2.85 10.22
C ALA A 52 -2.93 -2.75 11.61
N GLY A 53 -4.26 -2.58 11.64
CA GLY A 53 -5.03 -2.42 12.88
C GLY A 53 -5.16 -0.97 13.37
N GLY A 54 -4.72 0.00 12.56
CA GLY A 54 -4.86 1.42 12.80
C GLY A 54 -3.73 2.04 13.62
N ILE A 55 -3.82 3.36 13.78
CA ILE A 55 -2.79 4.20 14.42
C ILE A 55 -2.40 3.74 15.84
N ALA A 56 -3.37 3.29 16.65
CA ALA A 56 -3.08 2.81 18.00
C ALA A 56 -2.29 1.50 18.00
N ALA A 57 -2.51 0.63 17.00
CA ALA A 57 -1.82 -0.65 16.88
C ALA A 57 -0.39 -0.49 16.33
N THR A 58 -0.16 0.54 15.52
CA THR A 58 1.12 0.82 14.84
C THR A 58 2.01 1.80 15.59
N ALA A 59 1.53 2.39 16.69
CA ALA A 59 2.24 3.43 17.45
C ALA A 59 3.63 3.03 17.98
N ASP A 60 3.92 1.73 18.15
CA ASP A 60 5.24 1.21 18.54
C ASP A 60 6.04 0.62 17.37
N GLY A 61 5.61 0.87 16.14
CA GLY A 61 6.23 0.39 14.91
C GLY A 61 5.89 -1.05 14.55
N LYS A 62 4.98 -1.71 15.26
CA LYS A 62 4.56 -3.08 14.94
C LYS A 62 3.42 -3.09 13.91
N HIS A 63 3.60 -3.85 12.85
CA HIS A 63 2.60 -4.05 11.81
C HIS A 63 2.73 -5.43 11.15
N GLY A 64 1.69 -5.89 10.48
CA GLY A 64 1.80 -7.00 9.54
C GLY A 64 2.55 -6.56 8.27
N VAL A 65 3.16 -7.51 7.57
CA VAL A 65 4.05 -7.19 6.44
C VAL A 65 3.25 -6.64 5.25
N CYS A 66 2.01 -7.10 5.12
CA CYS A 66 1.09 -6.79 4.04
C CYS A 66 -0.20 -6.08 4.49
N GLY A 67 -0.16 -5.40 5.64
CA GLY A 67 -1.24 -4.50 6.09
C GLY A 67 -2.25 -5.11 7.06
N ASP A 68 -2.11 -6.39 7.38
CA ASP A 68 -2.85 -7.01 8.49
C ASP A 68 -2.32 -6.53 9.87
N PRO A 69 -3.11 -6.64 10.95
CA PRO A 69 -2.63 -6.34 12.30
C PRO A 69 -1.42 -7.18 12.70
N TYR A 70 -0.49 -6.58 13.45
CA TYR A 70 0.68 -7.31 13.95
C TYR A 70 0.27 -8.52 14.81
N ALA A 71 -0.67 -8.32 15.73
CA ALA A 71 -1.27 -9.40 16.50
C ALA A 71 -2.56 -9.85 15.81
N GLY A 72 -2.54 -11.00 15.15
CA GLY A 72 -3.73 -11.52 14.47
C GLY A 72 -3.42 -12.51 13.36
N VAL A 73 -4.47 -12.87 12.63
CA VAL A 73 -4.35 -13.63 11.39
C VAL A 73 -3.77 -12.71 10.31
N ARG A 74 -2.77 -13.20 9.59
CA ARG A 74 -2.10 -12.49 8.49
C ARG A 74 -2.68 -12.98 7.16
N ASP A 75 -3.88 -12.51 6.83
CA ASP A 75 -4.64 -12.96 5.66
C ASP A 75 -4.00 -12.53 4.33
N HIS A 76 -3.32 -11.39 4.32
CA HIS A 76 -2.67 -10.81 3.16
C HIS A 76 -1.23 -11.23 2.98
N GLU A 77 -0.65 -12.02 3.88
CA GLU A 77 0.70 -12.56 3.74
C GLU A 77 0.73 -13.88 2.94
N THR A 78 1.89 -14.28 2.41
CA THR A 78 2.02 -15.50 1.57
C THR A 78 1.49 -16.74 2.29
N GLY A 79 0.50 -17.45 1.77
CA GLY A 79 -0.17 -18.59 2.41
C GLY A 79 -1.32 -18.21 3.34
N GLY A 80 -1.62 -16.93 3.50
CA GLY A 80 -2.87 -16.44 4.08
C GLY A 80 -4.05 -16.58 3.11
N LYS A 81 -5.22 -16.09 3.51
CA LYS A 81 -6.46 -16.16 2.72
C LYS A 81 -6.30 -15.55 1.32
N TYR A 82 -5.54 -14.45 1.18
CA TYR A 82 -5.36 -13.72 -0.08
C TYR A 82 -3.98 -13.94 -0.72
N GLY A 83 -2.97 -14.38 0.05
CA GLY A 83 -1.62 -14.70 -0.46
C GLY A 83 -1.52 -16.10 -1.07
N LEU A 84 -2.21 -16.37 -2.18
CA LEU A 84 -2.42 -17.74 -2.67
C LEU A 84 -1.32 -18.31 -3.59
N PHE A 85 -0.18 -17.63 -3.77
CA PHE A 85 0.93 -18.17 -4.56
C PHE A 85 1.37 -19.61 -4.17
N PRO A 86 1.44 -20.00 -2.88
CA PRO A 86 1.87 -21.36 -2.51
C PRO A 86 0.99 -22.47 -3.09
N THR A 87 -0.31 -22.20 -3.28
CA THR A 87 -1.29 -23.18 -3.77
C THR A 87 -1.62 -23.03 -5.25
N LEU A 88 -1.57 -21.80 -5.78
CA LEU A 88 -1.99 -21.47 -7.14
C LEU A 88 -0.83 -21.18 -8.10
N GLY A 89 0.38 -20.93 -7.58
CA GLY A 89 1.57 -20.57 -8.36
C GLY A 89 1.30 -19.39 -9.28
N ALA A 90 1.69 -19.52 -10.55
CA ALA A 90 1.52 -18.50 -11.59
C ALA A 90 0.09 -17.95 -11.73
N LYS A 91 -0.95 -18.70 -11.31
CA LYS A 91 -2.34 -18.22 -11.37
C LYS A 91 -2.65 -17.12 -10.34
N ALA A 92 -1.83 -16.95 -9.31
CA ALA A 92 -1.96 -15.87 -8.33
C ALA A 92 -1.13 -14.62 -8.69
N ILE A 93 -0.40 -14.63 -9.81
CA ILE A 93 0.48 -13.53 -10.22
C ILE A 93 -0.32 -12.44 -10.91
N GLY A 94 -0.35 -11.24 -10.32
CA GLY A 94 -1.10 -10.09 -10.82
C GLY A 94 -0.41 -9.33 -11.95
N ALA A 95 0.90 -9.45 -12.11
CA ALA A 95 1.66 -8.82 -13.18
C ALA A 95 3.00 -9.53 -13.48
N CYS A 96 3.51 -9.35 -14.70
CA CYS A 96 4.79 -9.89 -15.16
C CYS A 96 5.62 -8.74 -15.75
N TYR A 97 6.85 -8.57 -15.29
CA TYR A 97 7.75 -7.50 -15.72
C TYR A 97 9.12 -8.04 -16.16
N ALA A 98 9.82 -7.31 -17.01
CA ALA A 98 11.22 -7.61 -17.31
C ALA A 98 12.14 -7.16 -16.17
N PRO A 99 13.28 -7.86 -15.94
CA PRO A 99 14.33 -7.36 -15.04
C PRO A 99 14.77 -5.95 -15.43
N GLY A 100 14.87 -5.04 -14.45
CA GLY A 100 15.26 -3.66 -14.75
C GLY A 100 14.20 -2.82 -15.46
N GLN A 101 12.96 -3.28 -15.54
CA GLN A 101 11.88 -2.51 -16.14
C GLN A 101 11.51 -1.30 -15.26
N LEU A 102 11.25 -0.16 -15.90
CA LEU A 102 10.53 0.94 -15.31
C LEU A 102 9.03 0.61 -15.33
N VAL A 103 8.44 0.42 -14.15
CA VAL A 103 7.04 -0.04 -14.03
C VAL A 103 6.11 1.10 -13.65
N ASP A 104 4.95 1.14 -14.29
CA ASP A 104 3.83 1.96 -13.85
C ASP A 104 3.17 1.31 -12.64
N ILE A 105 2.96 2.11 -11.60
CA ILE A 105 2.24 1.74 -10.40
C ILE A 105 1.07 2.69 -10.25
N ALA A 106 -0.10 2.14 -9.92
CA ALA A 106 -1.31 2.91 -9.70
C ALA A 106 -1.89 2.62 -8.31
N VAL A 107 -2.16 3.67 -7.54
CA VAL A 107 -2.74 3.61 -6.20
C VAL A 107 -4.02 4.43 -6.19
N GLN A 108 -5.13 3.83 -5.77
CA GLN A 108 -6.37 4.57 -5.53
C GLN A 108 -6.41 4.96 -4.06
N LEU A 109 -6.63 6.25 -3.76
CA LEU A 109 -7.06 6.67 -2.43
C LEU A 109 -8.55 6.99 -2.44
N THR A 110 -9.29 6.41 -1.52
CA THR A 110 -10.70 6.71 -1.25
C THR A 110 -10.86 7.73 -0.12
N ALA A 111 -9.87 7.83 0.77
CA ALA A 111 -9.68 8.92 1.72
C ALA A 111 -8.20 9.30 1.84
N ASN A 112 -7.85 10.53 1.44
CA ASN A 112 -6.48 11.02 1.35
C ASN A 112 -6.05 11.81 2.60
N HIS A 113 -5.03 11.32 3.30
CA HIS A 113 -4.47 11.93 4.50
C HIS A 113 -3.07 12.54 4.28
N LYS A 114 -2.79 13.06 3.07
CA LYS A 114 -1.50 13.70 2.69
C LYS A 114 -0.32 12.73 2.80
N GLY A 115 0.88 13.16 3.15
CA GLY A 115 2.02 12.28 3.38
C GLY A 115 2.69 11.76 2.11
N TYR A 116 3.11 10.50 2.12
CA TYR A 116 3.89 9.92 1.03
C TYR A 116 3.67 8.41 0.84
N PHE A 117 3.90 7.95 -0.39
CA PHE A 117 4.01 6.54 -0.71
C PHE A 117 5.48 6.11 -0.80
N THR A 118 5.74 4.87 -0.41
CA THR A 118 6.98 4.15 -0.73
C THR A 118 6.66 2.78 -1.30
N PHE A 119 7.62 2.23 -2.03
CA PHE A 119 7.51 0.91 -2.62
C PHE A 119 8.74 0.08 -2.31
N GLY A 120 8.52 -1.19 -2.01
CA GLY A 120 9.57 -2.16 -1.74
C GLY A 120 9.38 -3.42 -2.59
N LEU A 121 10.48 -4.11 -2.86
CA LEU A 121 10.46 -5.40 -3.54
C LEU A 121 11.15 -6.46 -2.68
N CYS A 122 10.46 -7.57 -2.46
CA CYS A 122 10.98 -8.77 -1.80
C CYS A 122 10.98 -9.92 -2.81
N LYS A 123 12.08 -10.67 -2.90
CA LYS A 123 12.16 -11.89 -3.71
C LYS A 123 12.01 -13.12 -2.81
N LEU A 124 11.01 -13.94 -3.08
CA LEU A 124 10.77 -15.22 -2.41
C LEU A 124 11.25 -16.37 -3.28
N ILE A 125 12.04 -17.28 -2.73
CA ILE A 125 12.73 -18.32 -3.51
C ILE A 125 11.84 -19.55 -3.66
N GLY A 126 11.28 -20.03 -2.56
CA GLY A 126 10.36 -21.15 -2.50
C GLY A 126 8.90 -20.72 -2.58
N LYS A 127 8.04 -21.63 -3.04
CA LYS A 127 6.59 -21.41 -3.15
C LYS A 127 5.93 -21.00 -1.84
N GLY A 128 6.40 -21.52 -0.72
CA GLY A 128 5.85 -21.28 0.62
C GLY A 128 6.67 -20.32 1.47
N ASP A 129 7.69 -19.68 0.90
CA ASP A 129 8.47 -18.69 1.63
C ASP A 129 7.58 -17.52 2.04
N LYS A 130 7.87 -16.95 3.21
CA LYS A 130 7.15 -15.79 3.75
C LYS A 130 8.01 -14.55 3.58
N GLU A 131 7.40 -13.48 3.10
CA GLU A 131 7.96 -12.15 3.17
C GLU A 131 8.20 -11.73 4.62
N THR A 132 9.32 -11.07 4.86
CA THR A 132 9.67 -10.41 6.13
C THR A 132 10.05 -8.97 5.83
N GLU A 133 10.07 -8.13 6.87
CA GLU A 133 10.48 -6.72 6.69
C GLU A 133 11.88 -6.59 6.09
N GLU A 134 12.81 -7.46 6.48
CA GLU A 134 14.20 -7.43 6.03
C GLU A 134 14.37 -7.83 4.55
N CYS A 135 13.38 -8.53 3.98
CA CYS A 135 13.41 -8.92 2.57
C CYS A 135 13.15 -7.74 1.63
N PHE A 136 12.43 -6.72 2.11
CA PHE A 136 12.02 -5.60 1.26
C PHE A 136 13.17 -4.63 1.03
N HIS A 137 13.57 -4.51 -0.23
CA HIS A 137 14.47 -3.48 -0.70
C HIS A 137 13.68 -2.32 -1.31
N ALA A 138 13.98 -1.09 -0.87
CA ALA A 138 13.30 0.10 -1.38
C ALA A 138 13.52 0.27 -2.89
N LEU A 139 12.43 0.56 -3.59
CA LEU A 139 12.45 0.99 -4.99
C LEU A 139 12.55 2.51 -5.06
N ALA A 140 13.04 3.01 -6.19
CA ALA A 140 13.16 4.44 -6.45
C ALA A 140 12.46 4.83 -7.74
N GLN A 141 11.98 6.06 -7.79
CA GLN A 141 11.50 6.72 -9.00
C GLN A 141 12.66 6.99 -9.98
N PRO A 142 12.39 7.31 -11.26
CA PRO A 142 13.41 7.72 -12.22
C PRO A 142 14.32 8.87 -11.76
N ASN A 143 13.80 9.77 -10.92
CA ASN A 143 14.56 10.87 -10.34
C ASN A 143 15.43 10.46 -9.14
N GLY A 144 15.42 9.18 -8.75
CA GLY A 144 16.17 8.62 -7.63
C GLY A 144 15.47 8.71 -6.27
N GLU A 145 14.32 9.37 -6.16
CA GLU A 145 13.61 9.52 -4.89
C GLU A 145 12.78 8.27 -4.54
N PRO A 146 12.91 7.73 -3.32
CA PRO A 146 12.10 6.58 -2.90
C PRO A 146 10.68 6.99 -2.49
N LYS A 147 10.50 8.21 -1.99
CA LYS A 147 9.21 8.73 -1.52
C LYS A 147 8.48 9.49 -2.63
N TRP A 148 7.22 9.15 -2.84
CA TRP A 148 6.31 9.89 -3.70
C TRP A 148 5.35 10.70 -2.84
N ALA A 149 5.44 12.03 -2.90
CA ALA A 149 4.59 12.91 -2.11
C ALA A 149 3.15 12.87 -2.62
N VAL A 150 2.18 12.60 -1.74
CA VAL A 150 0.77 12.43 -2.10
C VAL A 150 0.13 13.80 -2.40
N PRO A 151 -0.33 14.07 -3.64
CA PRO A 151 -1.11 15.25 -3.96
C PRO A 151 -2.50 15.19 -3.32
N LYS A 152 -3.19 16.33 -3.25
CA LYS A 152 -4.57 16.39 -2.75
C LYS A 152 -5.54 15.58 -3.65
N GLY A 153 -6.65 15.13 -3.05
CA GLY A 153 -7.78 14.51 -3.74
C GLY A 153 -7.87 12.99 -3.57
N ASN A 154 -9.09 12.47 -3.68
CA ASN A 154 -9.40 11.05 -3.63
C ASN A 154 -9.53 10.56 -5.08
N GLN A 155 -8.48 9.96 -5.60
CA GLN A 155 -8.36 9.61 -7.01
C GLN A 155 -7.37 8.47 -7.21
N LEU A 156 -7.22 8.05 -8.46
CA LEU A 156 -6.15 7.17 -8.87
C LEU A 156 -4.87 7.96 -9.15
N PHE A 157 -3.83 7.70 -8.37
CA PHE A 157 -2.50 8.25 -8.56
C PHE A 157 -1.63 7.27 -9.35
N GLN A 158 -0.92 7.78 -10.36
CA GLN A 158 -0.01 7.01 -11.19
C GLN A 158 1.41 7.51 -11.01
N MET A 159 2.34 6.58 -10.86
CA MET A 159 3.76 6.84 -10.63
C MET A 159 4.61 5.75 -11.27
N GLN A 160 5.90 6.03 -11.43
CA GLN A 160 6.85 5.10 -12.04
C GLN A 160 7.98 4.78 -11.07
N TYR A 161 8.31 3.49 -10.99
CA TYR A 161 9.39 2.98 -10.13
C TYR A 161 10.27 1.98 -10.89
N GLN A 162 11.56 2.03 -10.59
CA GLN A 162 12.58 1.23 -11.27
C GLN A 162 12.75 -0.13 -10.56
N LEU A 163 12.45 -1.23 -11.25
CA LEU A 163 12.79 -2.57 -10.74
C LEU A 163 14.31 -2.82 -10.81
N PRO A 164 14.90 -3.64 -9.92
CA PRO A 164 16.32 -3.98 -9.99
C PRO A 164 16.63 -4.85 -11.22
N ALA A 165 17.70 -4.51 -11.95
CA ALA A 165 18.12 -5.23 -13.15
C ALA A 165 18.61 -6.67 -12.89
N GLY A 166 19.15 -6.92 -11.70
CA GLY A 166 19.69 -8.24 -11.30
C GLY A 166 18.68 -9.17 -10.64
N VAL A 167 17.40 -8.78 -10.55
CA VAL A 167 16.36 -9.58 -9.88
C VAL A 167 15.53 -10.31 -10.92
N SER A 168 15.28 -11.59 -10.68
CA SER A 168 14.32 -12.41 -11.42
C SER A 168 13.66 -13.39 -10.46
N CYS A 169 12.37 -13.61 -10.66
CA CYS A 169 11.49 -14.42 -9.81
C CYS A 169 10.29 -14.88 -10.64
N ASP A 170 10.31 -16.15 -11.02
CA ASP A 170 9.28 -16.80 -11.82
C ASP A 170 9.25 -18.32 -11.55
N GLY A 171 8.23 -18.99 -12.09
CA GLY A 171 7.99 -20.41 -11.86
C GLY A 171 7.60 -20.70 -10.41
N ASP A 172 8.49 -21.37 -9.67
CA ASP A 172 8.28 -21.71 -8.25
C ASP A 172 8.75 -20.61 -7.29
N SER A 173 9.35 -19.55 -7.83
CA SER A 173 9.70 -18.29 -7.14
C SER A 173 8.75 -17.18 -7.58
N HIS A 174 8.54 -16.17 -6.73
CA HIS A 174 7.83 -14.94 -7.08
C HIS A 174 8.43 -13.75 -6.32
N CYS A 175 8.10 -12.53 -6.75
CA CYS A 175 8.41 -11.34 -5.99
C CYS A 175 7.13 -10.74 -5.42
N VAL A 176 7.27 -10.13 -4.25
CA VAL A 176 6.23 -9.33 -3.61
C VAL A 176 6.59 -7.86 -3.78
N LEU A 177 5.76 -7.12 -4.51
CA LEU A 177 5.83 -5.67 -4.56
C LEU A 177 4.92 -5.11 -3.47
N ARG A 178 5.50 -4.33 -2.56
CA ARG A 178 4.78 -3.73 -1.44
C ARG A 178 4.62 -2.23 -1.64
N TRP A 179 3.38 -1.76 -1.55
CA TRP A 179 3.07 -0.35 -1.33
C TRP A 179 2.97 -0.10 0.17
N HIS A 180 3.55 1.01 0.64
CA HIS A 180 3.36 1.54 1.98
C HIS A 180 2.97 3.00 1.89
N TYR A 181 1.80 3.32 2.45
CA TYR A 181 1.34 4.68 2.64
C TYR A 181 1.60 5.12 4.07
N THR A 182 2.26 6.26 4.24
CA THR A 182 2.34 6.97 5.51
C THR A 182 1.58 8.29 5.37
N GLY A 183 0.49 8.43 6.11
CA GLY A 183 -0.29 9.67 6.20
C GLY A 183 0.48 10.79 6.88
N TRP A 184 -0.03 12.02 6.84
CA TRP A 184 0.58 13.17 7.50
C TRP A 184 -0.44 14.23 7.95
N ASN A 185 -1.62 13.77 8.36
CA ASN A 185 -2.71 14.62 8.84
C ASN A 185 -2.70 14.83 10.36
N ASN A 186 -1.84 14.14 11.12
CA ASN A 186 -1.69 14.37 12.56
C ASN A 186 -0.54 15.36 12.84
N PRO A 187 -0.83 16.61 13.24
CA PRO A 187 0.21 17.60 13.50
C PRO A 187 0.95 17.32 14.81
N GLY A 188 2.27 17.48 14.81
CA GLY A 188 3.09 17.46 16.03
C GLY A 188 3.42 16.07 16.58
N VAL A 189 3.13 15.00 15.84
CA VAL A 189 3.54 13.63 16.16
C VAL A 189 4.60 13.14 15.17
N ASP A 190 5.30 12.06 15.52
CA ASP A 190 6.29 11.44 14.65
C ASP A 190 5.63 10.55 13.58
N GLU A 191 6.46 9.81 12.82
CA GLU A 191 5.98 8.94 11.75
C GLU A 191 4.99 7.88 12.24
N TRP A 192 5.25 7.25 13.39
CA TRP A 192 4.38 6.20 13.95
C TRP A 192 3.15 6.76 14.67
N GLY A 193 3.11 8.07 14.91
CA GLY A 193 1.90 8.80 15.24
C GLY A 193 1.02 9.12 14.02
N GLN A 194 1.37 8.67 12.81
CA GLN A 194 0.52 8.80 11.63
C GLN A 194 -0.25 7.50 11.35
N GLU A 195 -1.26 7.59 10.49
CA GLU A 195 -1.88 6.39 9.92
C GLU A 195 -1.00 5.79 8.83
N HIS A 196 -1.00 4.46 8.75
CA HIS A 196 -0.23 3.73 7.76
C HIS A 196 -1.08 2.65 7.08
N PHE A 197 -0.78 2.37 5.82
CA PHE A 197 -1.42 1.31 5.04
C PHE A 197 -0.39 0.53 4.26
N TRP A 198 -0.58 -0.78 4.14
CA TRP A 198 0.29 -1.63 3.34
C TRP A 198 -0.52 -2.53 2.44
N ASN A 199 -0.02 -2.74 1.23
CA ASN A 199 -0.54 -3.74 0.32
C ASN A 199 0.61 -4.52 -0.31
N CYS A 200 0.40 -5.82 -0.54
CA CYS A 200 1.34 -6.69 -1.25
C CYS A 200 0.74 -7.21 -2.55
N ALA A 201 1.48 -7.13 -3.65
CA ALA A 201 1.13 -7.74 -4.93
C ALA A 201 2.16 -8.80 -5.32
N ASP A 202 1.68 -9.96 -5.73
CA ASP A 202 2.52 -11.04 -6.25
C ASP A 202 2.79 -10.80 -7.74
N ILE A 203 4.07 -10.64 -8.08
CA ILE A 203 4.53 -10.36 -9.44
C ILE A 203 5.59 -11.36 -9.88
N TYR A 204 5.67 -11.55 -11.20
CA TYR A 204 6.83 -12.17 -11.82
C TYR A 204 7.78 -11.12 -12.38
N ILE A 205 9.08 -11.41 -12.26
CA ILE A 205 10.14 -10.69 -12.94
C ILE A 205 10.95 -11.71 -13.74
N SER A 206 10.80 -11.70 -15.06
CA SER A 206 11.41 -12.69 -15.94
C SER A 206 11.70 -12.10 -17.32
N ASN A 207 12.77 -12.59 -17.95
CA ASN A 207 13.08 -12.25 -19.35
C ASN A 207 11.99 -12.75 -20.32
N THR A 208 11.11 -13.65 -19.86
CA THR A 208 9.99 -14.16 -20.66
C THR A 208 8.74 -13.29 -20.59
N CYS A 209 8.71 -12.26 -19.73
CA CYS A 209 7.55 -11.36 -19.61
C CYS A 209 7.32 -10.47 -20.86
N ASN A 210 8.16 -10.58 -21.90
CA ASN A 210 8.00 -10.08 -23.28
C ASN A 210 6.88 -9.05 -23.48
N GLY A 211 7.07 -7.84 -22.93
CA GLY A 211 6.20 -6.69 -23.18
C GLY A 211 4.71 -6.94 -22.94
N LEU A 212 4.32 -7.92 -22.10
CA LEU A 212 2.96 -8.02 -21.63
C LEU A 212 2.66 -6.70 -20.93
N THR A 213 1.83 -5.88 -21.57
CA THR A 213 1.34 -4.63 -20.99
C THR A 213 0.77 -4.97 -19.62
N PRO A 214 1.10 -4.18 -18.57
CA PRO A 214 0.46 -4.31 -17.28
C PRO A 214 -1.07 -4.40 -17.49
N PRO A 215 -1.80 -5.14 -16.65
CA PRO A 215 -3.25 -5.15 -16.73
C PRO A 215 -3.74 -3.70 -16.89
N PRO A 216 -4.58 -3.41 -17.89
CA PRO A 216 -5.07 -2.05 -18.07
C PRO A 216 -5.67 -1.60 -16.75
N VAL A 217 -5.27 -0.40 -16.29
CA VAL A 217 -5.87 0.25 -15.13
C VAL A 217 -7.39 0.10 -15.26
N PRO A 218 -8.07 -0.56 -14.30
CA PRO A 218 -9.52 -0.73 -14.39
C PRO A 218 -10.19 0.62 -14.54
N THR A 219 -10.76 0.89 -15.72
CA THR A 219 -11.34 2.20 -16.07
C THR A 219 -12.72 2.40 -15.43
N ASN A 220 -13.28 1.35 -14.80
CA ASN A 220 -14.67 1.27 -14.34
C ASN A 220 -14.82 1.11 -12.81
N LEU A 221 -13.83 1.49 -12.00
CA LEU A 221 -14.08 1.61 -10.57
C LEU A 221 -14.76 2.95 -10.32
N THR A 222 -16.09 2.90 -10.26
CA THR A 222 -16.94 3.99 -9.79
C THR A 222 -16.32 4.52 -8.49
N PRO A 223 -15.97 5.81 -8.41
CA PRO A 223 -15.51 6.38 -7.15
C PRO A 223 -16.60 6.12 -6.10
N SER A 224 -16.21 5.53 -4.97
CA SER A 224 -17.04 5.54 -3.76
C SER A 224 -17.43 7.01 -3.51
N PRO A 225 -18.67 7.31 -3.08
CA PRO A 225 -19.13 8.69 -2.95
C PRO A 225 -18.12 9.47 -2.12
N ALA A 226 -17.47 10.44 -2.75
CA ALA A 226 -16.54 11.32 -2.06
C ALA A 226 -17.30 11.99 -0.91
N SER A 227 -16.89 11.72 0.33
CA SER A 227 -17.09 12.70 1.38
C SER A 227 -16.26 13.92 0.98
N ASP A 228 -16.97 14.95 0.54
CA ASP A 228 -16.43 16.22 0.09
C ASP A 228 -15.68 16.87 1.27
N ASP A 229 -14.36 16.65 1.35
CA ASP A 229 -13.50 17.31 2.35
C ASP A 229 -13.06 18.67 1.79
N SER A 230 -14.02 19.58 1.71
CA SER A 230 -13.86 20.92 1.15
C SER A 230 -13.22 21.93 2.11
N ASP A 231 -12.74 21.50 3.29
CA ASP A 231 -12.29 22.43 4.36
C ASP A 231 -10.79 22.37 4.71
N ASP A 232 -9.93 21.70 3.94
CA ASP A 232 -8.48 21.71 4.20
C ASP A 232 -7.76 22.96 3.64
N ASN A 233 -7.87 24.07 4.39
CA ASN A 233 -7.11 25.32 4.14
C ASN A 233 -5.63 25.23 4.58
N SER A 234 -5.07 24.02 4.71
CA SER A 234 -3.67 23.83 5.07
C SER A 234 -2.74 24.01 3.86
N PRO A 235 -1.54 24.59 4.06
CA PRO A 235 -0.55 24.77 3.00
C PRO A 235 -0.13 23.43 2.36
N PRO A 236 0.29 23.42 1.08
CA PRO A 236 0.76 22.21 0.43
C PRO A 236 1.93 21.59 1.21
N TYR A 237 1.87 20.27 1.43
CA TYR A 237 2.95 19.55 2.10
C TYR A 237 4.20 19.57 1.23
N THR A 238 5.26 20.21 1.72
CA THR A 238 6.63 20.07 1.23
C THR A 238 7.32 18.95 2.00
N MET A 239 7.86 17.96 1.28
CA MET A 239 8.63 16.89 1.92
C MET A 239 9.79 17.47 2.76
N PRO A 240 10.00 16.99 4.00
CA PRO A 240 11.21 17.30 4.72
C PRO A 240 12.43 16.74 3.95
N PRO A 241 13.59 17.44 3.97
CA PRO A 241 14.77 17.01 3.22
C PRO A 241 15.22 15.61 3.65
N SER A 242 15.44 14.75 2.65
CA SER A 242 15.96 13.39 2.82
C SER A 242 17.39 13.45 3.39
N THR A 243 17.58 13.00 4.63
CA THR A 243 18.91 12.77 5.19
C THR A 243 19.46 11.47 4.60
N LYS A 244 20.39 11.59 3.66
CA LYS A 244 21.12 10.47 3.07
C LYS A 244 21.82 9.66 4.18
N PRO A 245 21.61 8.33 4.29
CA PRO A 245 22.37 7.53 5.23
C PRO A 245 23.84 7.51 4.81
N SER A 246 24.72 7.96 5.70
CA SER A 246 26.16 7.79 5.55
C SER A 246 26.53 6.36 5.94
N TYR A 247 26.63 5.47 4.96
CA TYR A 247 27.22 4.15 5.19
C TYR A 247 28.73 4.28 5.28
N THR A 248 29.28 4.09 6.48
CA THR A 248 30.69 3.80 6.69
C THR A 248 30.89 2.30 6.46
N PRO A 249 31.75 1.88 5.51
CA PRO A 249 32.05 0.47 5.33
C PRO A 249 32.84 -0.05 6.53
N THR A 250 32.38 -1.16 7.12
CA THR A 250 33.14 -2.05 8.01
C THR A 250 33.43 -3.35 7.28
#